data_AF-A0A651FFD2-F1
#
_entry.id   AF-A0A651FFD2-F1
#
_cell.length_a   1.000
_cell.length_b   1.000
_cell.length_c   1.000
_cell.angle_alpha   90.00
_cell.angle_beta   90.00
_cell.angle_gamma   90.00
#
_symmetry.space_group_name_H-M   'P 1'
#
loop_
_entity.id
_entity.type
_entity.pdbx_description
1 polymer ?
#
loop_
_entity_poly.entity_id
_entity_poly.type
_entity_poly.pdbx_seq_one_letter_code
_entity_poly.pdbx_strand_id
1 'polypeptide(L)' 'MAKATVVKVRLESEAGTGYRYYAKRSTRAEYKIRKKKYDPWATNEETGKRGAHVWFVEKKMPPSKK' A
#
# COMPACT_ATOMS: atom_id res chain seq x y z
N MET A 1 25.19 -15.61 -4.15
CA MET A 1 24.54 -14.44 -3.52
C MET A 1 23.38 -14.93 -2.66
N ALA A 2 23.38 -14.63 -1.37
CA ALA A 2 22.19 -14.86 -0.55
C ALA A 2 21.06 -13.96 -1.07
N LYS A 3 19.91 -14.55 -1.42
CA LYS A 3 18.75 -13.77 -1.87
C LYS A 3 18.29 -12.88 -0.71
N ALA A 4 17.99 -11.62 -1.02
CA ALA A 4 17.45 -10.69 -0.03
C ALA A 4 16.17 -11.28 0.57
N THR A 5 16.13 -11.36 1.90
CA THR A 5 14.99 -11.91 2.66
C THR A 5 13.82 -10.92 2.75
N VAL A 6 13.99 -9.71 2.21
CA VAL A 6 13.03 -8.62 2.28
C VAL A 6 12.91 -7.94 0.91
N VAL A 7 11.68 -7.73 0.45
CA VAL A 7 11.35 -7.03 -0.79
C VAL A 7 10.61 -5.73 -0.51
N LYS A 8 10.85 -4.70 -1.34
CA LYS A 8 10.04 -3.48 -1.32
C LYS A 8 8.71 -3.76 -2.01
N VAL A 9 7.63 -3.30 -1.39
CA VAL A 9 6.26 -3.41 -1.90
C VAL A 9 5.59 -2.04 -1.84
N ARG A 10 4.57 -1.84 -2.68
CA ARG A 10 3.71 -0.65 -2.60
C ARG A 10 2.40 -1.04 -1.93
N LEU A 11 1.89 -0.20 -1.05
CA LEU A 11 0.56 -0.34 -0.46
C LEU A 11 -0.33 0.68 -1.17
N GLU A 12 -1.35 0.21 -1.87
CA GLU A 12 -2.25 1.02 -2.69
C GLU A 12 -3.57 1.24 -1.94
N SER A 13 -4.06 2.48 -1.94
CA SER A 13 -5.32 2.84 -1.30
C SER A 13 -6.51 2.12 -1.94
N GLU A 14 -7.36 1.50 -1.14
CA GLU A 14 -8.63 0.91 -1.62
C GLU A 14 -9.63 1.98 -2.07
N ALA A 15 -9.42 3.26 -1.72
CA ALA A 15 -10.28 4.36 -2.14
C ALA A 15 -10.09 4.78 -3.61
N GLY A 16 -9.21 4.11 -4.37
CA GLY A 16 -9.04 4.36 -5.81
C GLY A 16 -8.35 5.69 -6.16
N THR A 17 -7.80 6.40 -5.17
CA THR A 17 -7.16 7.72 -5.34
C THR A 17 -5.79 7.67 -6.02
N GLY A 18 -5.21 6.47 -6.15
CA GLY A 18 -3.83 6.27 -6.61
C GLY A 18 -2.76 6.63 -5.56
N TYR A 19 -3.16 7.06 -4.37
CA TYR A 19 -2.23 7.31 -3.27
C TYR A 19 -1.65 6.00 -2.74
N ARG A 20 -0.36 6.03 -2.41
CA ARG A 20 0.40 4.82 -2.12
C ARG A 20 1.52 5.05 -1.13
N TYR A 21 1.71 4.07 -0.26
CA TYR A 21 2.86 3.99 0.64
C TYR A 21 3.85 2.95 0.13
N TYR A 22 5.09 3.05 0.58
CA TYR A 22 6.10 2.01 0.37
C TYR A 22 6.38 1.31 1.69
N ALA A 23 6.52 -0.02 1.62
CA ALA A 23 6.85 -0.84 2.77
C ALA A 23 7.85 -1.92 2.38
N LYS A 24 8.43 -2.55 3.40
CA LYS A 24 9.28 -3.73 3.27
C LYS A 24 8.49 -4.94 3.73
N ARG A 25 8.46 -6.00 2.93
CA ARG A 25 7.84 -7.29 3.27
C ARG A 25 8.91 -8.38 3.29
N SER A 26 8.86 -9.27 4.28
CA SER A 26 9.67 -10.50 4.28
C SER A 26 9.22 -11.43 3.17
N THR A 27 10.16 -12.01 2.42
CA THR A 27 9.88 -12.99 1.38
C THR A 27 9.31 -14.30 1.94
N ARG A 28 9.39 -14.52 3.26
CA ARG A 28 8.84 -15.68 3.97
C ARG A 28 7.40 -15.48 4.45
N ALA A 29 6.87 -14.25 4.39
CA ALA A 29 5.52 -14.00 4.86
C ALA A 29 4.51 -14.62 3.90
N GLU A 30 3.54 -15.38 4.40
CA GLU A 30 2.50 -16.02 3.59
C GLU A 30 1.37 -15.04 3.23
N TYR A 31 1.08 -14.08 4.12
CA TYR A 31 0.00 -13.11 3.95
C TYR A 31 0.46 -11.81 3.28
N LYS A 32 -0.47 -11.17 2.56
CA LYS A 32 -0.29 -9.82 2.01
C LYS A 32 -0.47 -8.78 3.10
N ILE A 33 0.31 -7.70 3.05
CA ILE A 33 0.14 -6.58 3.98
C ILE A 33 -1.18 -5.86 3.65
N ARG A 34 -2.08 -5.79 4.64
CA ARG A 34 -3.27 -4.93 4.62
C ARG A 34 -3.27 -4.10 5.89
N LYS A 35 -3.28 -2.77 5.76
CA LYS A 35 -3.24 -1.84 6.90
C LYS A 35 -4.13 -0.63 6.67
N LYS A 36 -4.82 -0.19 7.73
CA LYS A 36 -5.58 1.06 7.70
C LYS A 36 -4.61 2.22 7.87
N LYS A 37 -4.56 3.12 6.89
CA LYS A 37 -3.69 4.31 6.90
C LYS A 37 -4.46 5.50 6.36
N TYR A 38 -3.92 6.70 6.60
CA TYR A 38 -4.50 7.92 6.09
C TYR A 38 -4.25 8.05 4.58
N ASP A 39 -5.31 8.34 3.84
CA ASP A 39 -5.25 8.80 2.47
C ASP A 39 -5.77 10.25 2.42
N PRO A 40 -4.91 11.24 2.07
CA PRO A 40 -5.31 12.64 2.02
C PRO A 40 -6.35 12.92 0.93
N TRP A 41 -6.47 12.03 -0.06
CA TRP A 41 -7.35 12.22 -1.21
C TRP A 41 -8.64 11.41 -1.13
N ALA A 42 -8.73 10.46 -0.20
CA ALA A 42 -9.93 9.65 -0.01
C ALA A 42 -11.08 10.49 0.53
N THR A 43 -12.29 10.25 0.04
CA THR A 43 -13.49 10.90 0.57
C THR A 43 -13.94 10.17 1.83
N ASN A 44 -14.12 10.91 2.92
CA ASN A 44 -14.70 10.38 4.14
C ASN A 44 -16.23 10.32 3.98
N GLU A 45 -16.80 9.12 4.09
CA GLU A 45 -18.25 8.89 3.92
C GLU A 45 -19.11 9.62 4.98
N GLU A 46 -18.59 9.82 6.19
CA GLU A 46 -19.35 10.46 7.27
C GLU A 46 -19.41 11.99 7.13
N THR A 47 -18.32 12.60 6.65
CA THR A 47 -18.19 14.08 6.63
C THR A 47 -18.24 14.67 5.22
N GLY A 48 -18.19 13.84 4.17
CA GLY A 48 -18.10 14.28 2.78
C GLY A 48 -16.79 15.01 2.41
N LYS A 49 -15.87 15.17 3.36
CA LYS A 49 -14.61 15.89 3.18
C LYS A 49 -13.50 14.95 2.69
N ARG A 50 -12.47 15.54 2.07
CA ARG A 50 -11.26 14.81 1.66
C ARG A 50 -10.40 14.51 2.88
N GLY A 51 -9.73 13.36 2.87
CA GLY A 51 -8.89 12.88 3.95
C GLY A 51 -9.61 11.85 4.81
N ALA A 52 -9.29 10.58 4.62
CA ALA A 52 -9.89 9.49 5.41
C ALA A 52 -8.86 8.39 5.70
N HIS A 53 -9.04 7.71 6.84
CA HIS A 53 -8.30 6.47 7.11
C HIS A 53 -8.96 5.32 6.36
N VAL A 54 -8.30 4.87 5.30
CA VAL A 54 -8.79 3.79 4.43
C VAL A 54 -7.83 2.61 4.48
N TRP A 55 -8.29 1.47 3.98
CA TRP A 55 -7.46 0.30 3.86
C TRP A 55 -6.46 0.48 2.70
N PHE A 56 -5.22 0.08 2.95
CA PHE A 56 -4.20 -0.03 1.92
C PHE A 56 -3.80 -1.48 1.77
N VAL A 57 -3.75 -1.95 0.52
CA VAL A 57 -3.44 -3.35 0.17
C VAL A 57 -2.12 -3.42 -0.58
N GLU A 58 -1.35 -4.45 -0.27
CA GLU A 58 -0.09 -4.73 -0.94
C GLU A 58 -0.24 -5.03 -2.43
N LYS A 59 0.59 -4.35 -3.22
CA LYS A 59 0.82 -4.54 -4.64
C LYS A 59 2.31 -4.63 -4.93
N LYS A 60 2.66 -5.25 -6.06
CA LYS A 60 4.04 -5.39 -6.53
C LYS A 60 4.63 -4.02 -6.90
N MET A 61 5.92 -3.84 -6.65
CA MET A 61 6.64 -2.67 -7.18
C MET A 61 6.66 -2.71 -8.71
N PRO A 62 6.57 -1.54 -9.37
CA PRO A 62 6.75 -1.48 -10.81
C PRO A 62 8.16 -1.98 -11.19
N PRO A 63 8.32 -2.62 -12.36
CA PRO A 63 9.63 -3.04 -12.83
C PRO A 63 10.52 -1.82 -13.07
N SER A 64 11.82 -1.98 -12.81
CA SER A 64 12.82 -0.91 -13.00
C SER A 64 13.01 -0.55 -14.48
N LYS A 65 12.83 -1.54 -15.36
CA LYS A 65 12.85 -1.36 -16.82
C LYS A 65 11.43 -1.50 -17.35
N LYS A 66 11.07 -0.63 -18.29
CA LYS A 66 9.84 -0.75 -19.08
C LYS A 66 9.93 -1.95 -20.01
#